data_AF-A0A822GLI1-F1
#
_entry.id   AF-A0A822GLI1-F1
#
_cell.length_a   1.000
_cell.length_b   1.000
_cell.length_c   1.000
_cell.angle_alpha   90.00
_cell.angle_beta   90.00
_cell.angle_gamma   90.00
#
_symmetry.space_group_name_H-M   'P 1'
#
loop_
_entity.id
_entity.type
_entity.pdbx_description
1 polymer ?
#
loop_
_entity_poly.entity_id
_entity_poly.type
_entity_poly.pdbx_seq_one_letter_code
_entity_poly.pdbx_strand_id
1 'polypeptide(L)'
;KPSVKLPPSLIPPTIDHPSQSILKKSSINQDDHYQKSIKNGDSHHHNTSISLNNTTIEKSSWFVGLRNSKGKYLTSETFGCKINATGTSLKRKQIWTIIYNCQNDCVYLQSSLNHYLSTDKYGRLKCDSNEINDDCHFQLEY
;
A
#
# COMPACT_ATOMS: atom_id res chain seq x y z
N LYS A 1 42.36 29.35 -56.17
CA LYS A 1 42.02 30.78 -55.94
C LYS A 1 40.78 31.12 -56.76
N PRO A 2 39.75 31.86 -56.30
CA PRO A 2 39.32 32.27 -54.94
C PRO A 2 37.97 31.58 -54.53
N SER A 3 37.66 31.32 -53.24
CA SER A 3 37.10 32.16 -52.16
C SER A 3 35.75 32.84 -52.44
N VAL A 4 34.67 32.32 -51.85
CA VAL A 4 33.47 33.06 -51.46
C VAL A 4 33.13 32.69 -50.01
N LYS A 5 33.16 33.68 -49.12
CA LYS A 5 32.79 33.60 -47.71
C LYS A 5 31.26 33.66 -47.59
N LEU A 6 30.67 32.79 -46.78
CA LEU A 6 29.28 32.91 -46.29
C LEU A 6 29.29 33.20 -44.78
N PRO A 7 28.32 33.99 -44.26
CA PRO A 7 28.27 34.41 -42.86
C PRO A 7 27.82 33.27 -41.92
N PRO A 8 28.11 33.37 -40.61
CA PRO A 8 27.66 32.38 -39.63
C PRO A 8 26.21 32.70 -39.22
N SER A 9 25.30 31.73 -39.33
CA SER A 9 23.99 31.84 -38.68
C SER A 9 23.49 30.50 -38.15
N LEU A 10 23.27 30.52 -36.83
CA LEU A 10 22.36 29.71 -36.02
C LEU A 10 22.75 28.24 -35.78
N ILE A 11 23.59 28.09 -34.76
CA ILE A 11 23.72 26.88 -33.93
C ILE A 11 22.34 26.63 -33.27
N PRO A 12 21.68 25.48 -33.46
CA PRO A 12 20.56 25.10 -32.61
C PRO A 12 21.10 24.82 -31.19
N PRO A 13 20.39 25.21 -30.12
CA PRO A 13 20.87 24.98 -28.77
C PRO A 13 21.06 23.47 -28.55
N THR A 14 22.30 23.13 -28.20
CA THR A 14 22.70 21.85 -27.63
C THR A 14 21.70 21.46 -26.54
N ILE A 15 21.09 20.29 -26.68
CA ILE A 15 20.42 19.63 -25.56
C ILE A 15 21.53 19.29 -24.57
N ASP A 16 21.73 20.17 -23.60
CA ASP A 16 22.54 19.89 -22.44
C ASP A 16 21.92 18.68 -21.76
N HIS A 17 22.67 17.59 -21.79
CA HIS A 17 22.42 16.40 -21.02
C HIS A 17 23.11 16.64 -19.67
N PRO A 18 22.40 16.93 -18.57
CA PRO A 18 23.03 16.87 -17.27
C PRO A 18 23.04 15.42 -16.83
N SER A 19 24.23 14.84 -16.91
CA SER A 19 24.90 14.14 -15.82
C SER A 19 23.98 13.42 -14.84
N GLN A 20 24.09 12.09 -14.88
CA GLN A 20 23.82 11.13 -13.82
C GLN A 20 23.62 11.79 -12.44
N SER A 21 22.36 12.02 -12.06
CA SER A 21 22.02 12.18 -10.67
C SER A 21 21.97 10.78 -10.05
N ILE A 22 22.95 10.55 -9.21
CA ILE A 22 23.02 9.45 -8.25
C ILE A 22 21.63 9.26 -7.65
N LEU A 23 20.97 8.14 -7.98
CA LEU A 23 19.89 7.59 -7.19
C LEU A 23 20.47 7.28 -5.80
N LYS A 24 20.48 8.28 -4.92
CA LYS A 24 20.38 8.00 -3.49
C LYS A 24 19.03 7.31 -3.33
N LYS A 25 19.05 5.98 -3.34
CA LYS A 25 18.15 5.21 -2.49
C LYS A 25 18.42 5.72 -1.09
N SER A 26 17.71 6.76 -0.67
CA SER A 26 17.48 6.94 0.75
C SER A 26 16.72 5.69 1.15
N SER A 27 17.42 4.76 1.79
CA SER A 27 16.77 3.80 2.67
C SER A 27 16.06 4.64 3.73
N ILE A 28 14.85 5.06 3.40
CA ILE A 28 13.90 5.59 4.36
C ILE A 28 13.54 4.38 5.19
N ASN A 29 14.06 4.33 6.41
CA ASN A 29 13.66 3.32 7.38
C ASN A 29 12.14 3.43 7.54
N GLN A 30 11.43 2.46 6.96
CA GLN A 30 9.97 2.44 6.90
C GLN A 30 9.35 2.47 8.30
N ASP A 31 10.10 2.02 9.32
CA ASP A 31 9.72 2.03 10.72
C ASP A 31 9.36 3.42 11.28
N ASP A 32 9.99 4.49 10.80
CA ASP A 32 9.78 5.84 11.36
C ASP A 32 8.47 6.48 10.87
N HIS A 33 7.99 6.14 9.67
CA HIS A 33 6.73 6.70 9.16
C HIS A 33 5.51 6.04 9.83
N TYR A 34 5.56 4.73 10.08
CA TYR A 34 4.47 3.98 10.73
C TYR A 34 4.21 4.40 12.19
N GLN A 35 5.23 4.83 12.93
CA GLN A 35 5.05 5.26 14.32
C GLN A 35 4.46 6.68 14.45
N LYS A 36 4.59 7.50 13.40
CA LYS A 36 4.16 8.89 13.42
C LYS A 36 2.67 9.04 13.07
N SER A 37 2.13 8.16 12.22
CA SER A 37 0.71 8.17 11.84
C SER A 37 -0.24 7.68 12.94
N ILE A 38 0.22 6.85 13.89
CA ILE A 38 -0.62 6.32 14.97
C ILE A 38 -0.92 7.36 16.06
N LYS A 39 -0.12 8.43 16.16
CA LYS A 39 -0.23 9.41 17.26
C LYS A 39 -1.27 10.50 17.04
N ASN A 40 -1.73 10.68 15.80
CA ASN A 40 -2.71 11.69 15.44
C ASN A 40 -3.90 10.96 14.81
N GLY A 41 -5.05 10.98 15.50
CA GLY A 41 -6.28 10.26 15.11
C GLY A 41 -6.97 10.81 13.86
N ASP A 42 -6.20 11.25 12.87
CA ASP A 42 -6.70 11.77 11.61
C ASP A 42 -6.80 10.61 10.60
N SER A 43 -8.03 10.31 10.17
CA SER A 43 -8.29 9.43 9.02
C SER A 43 -7.71 10.06 7.76
N HIS A 44 -6.44 9.79 7.50
CA HIS A 44 -5.81 10.19 6.25
C HIS A 44 -6.31 9.26 5.13
N HIS A 45 -7.22 9.79 4.32
CA HIS A 45 -7.57 9.25 3.02
C HIS A 45 -6.30 9.26 2.16
N HIS A 46 -5.69 8.09 1.96
CA HIS A 46 -4.53 7.96 1.08
C HIS A 46 -4.98 7.26 -0.20
N ASN A 47 -4.97 8.01 -1.31
CA ASN A 47 -5.17 7.44 -2.64
C ASN A 47 -3.84 6.78 -3.04
N THR A 48 -3.73 5.47 -2.84
CA THR A 48 -2.60 4.69 -3.38
C THR A 48 -3.07 3.97 -4.63
N SER A 49 -2.55 4.39 -5.77
CA SER A 49 -2.68 3.66 -7.03
C SER A 49 -1.85 2.38 -6.97
N ILE A 50 -2.50 1.27 -6.63
CA ILE A 50 -1.90 -0.07 -6.70
C ILE A 50 -2.05 -0.55 -8.15
N SER A 51 -0.98 -0.48 -8.93
CA SER A 51 -0.95 -1.00 -10.30
C SER A 51 -0.89 -2.54 -10.30
N LEU A 52 -2.06 -3.16 -10.46
CA LEU A 52 -2.17 -4.52 -10.98
C LEU A 52 -2.70 -4.41 -12.42
N ASN A 53 -1.88 -4.82 -13.39
CA ASN A 53 -2.25 -5.17 -14.77
C ASN A 53 -3.33 -4.27 -15.42
N ASN A 54 -2.90 -3.14 -15.98
CA ASN A 54 -3.64 -2.27 -16.92
C ASN A 54 -5.00 -1.70 -16.48
N THR A 55 -5.40 -1.84 -15.22
CA THR A 55 -6.57 -1.14 -14.66
C THR A 55 -6.17 -0.35 -13.42
N THR A 56 -6.13 0.98 -13.54
CA THR A 56 -6.07 1.91 -12.40
C THR A 56 -7.39 1.85 -11.65
N ILE A 57 -7.50 0.92 -10.69
CA ILE A 57 -8.60 0.91 -9.74
C ILE A 57 -8.30 2.02 -8.72
N GLU A 58 -9.13 3.06 -8.70
CA GLU A 58 -9.15 4.08 -7.64
C GLU A 58 -9.54 3.41 -6.33
N LYS A 59 -8.55 2.82 -5.66
CA LYS A 59 -8.72 2.11 -4.39
C LYS A 59 -8.63 3.11 -3.25
N SER A 60 -9.76 3.36 -2.59
CA SER A 60 -9.74 4.03 -1.29
C SER A 60 -9.27 3.04 -0.22
N SER A 61 -8.38 3.47 0.67
CA SER A 61 -7.89 2.62 1.75
C SER A 61 -7.64 3.36 3.06
N TRP A 62 -7.93 2.66 4.16
CA TRP A 62 -7.96 3.20 5.52
C TRP A 62 -7.34 2.22 6.52
N PHE A 63 -6.64 2.75 7.53
CA PHE A 63 -6.04 1.95 8.59
C PHE A 63 -6.96 1.82 9.78
N VAL A 64 -7.12 0.61 10.31
CA VAL A 64 -7.98 0.34 11.48
C VAL A 64 -7.49 -0.72 12.43
N GLY A 65 -7.99 -0.60 13.66
CA GLY A 65 -8.09 -1.71 14.60
C GLY A 65 -9.49 -2.31 14.60
N LEU A 66 -9.59 -3.61 14.33
CA LEU A 66 -10.84 -4.36 14.45
C LEU A 66 -10.95 -4.95 15.85
N ARG A 67 -12.07 -4.70 16.55
CA ARG A 67 -12.24 -5.07 17.95
C ARG A 67 -13.44 -6.01 18.12
N ASN A 68 -13.25 -7.12 18.82
CA ASN A 68 -14.33 -8.05 19.14
C ASN A 68 -15.19 -7.55 20.32
N SER A 69 -16.28 -8.27 20.61
CA SER A 69 -17.21 -7.96 21.70
C SER A 69 -16.58 -7.99 23.10
N LYS A 70 -15.45 -8.67 23.28
CA LYS A 70 -14.67 -8.69 24.54
C LYS A 70 -13.65 -7.55 24.63
N GLY A 71 -13.70 -6.61 23.68
CA GLY A 71 -12.81 -5.48 23.65
C GLY A 71 -11.36 -5.83 23.28
N LYS A 72 -11.12 -6.97 22.61
CA LYS A 72 -9.80 -7.41 22.14
C LYS A 72 -9.66 -7.18 20.64
N TYR A 73 -8.46 -6.82 20.20
CA TYR A 73 -8.17 -6.51 18.81
C TYR A 73 -7.82 -7.77 18.00
N LEU A 74 -8.33 -7.82 16.77
CA LEU A 74 -7.90 -8.75 15.74
C LEU A 74 -6.42 -8.52 15.45
N THR A 75 -5.64 -9.58 15.53
CA THR A 75 -4.18 -9.54 15.50
C THR A 75 -3.67 -10.50 14.44
N SER A 76 -2.81 -10.00 13.56
CA SER A 76 -1.99 -10.82 12.66
C SER A 76 -0.70 -11.26 13.37
N GLU A 77 -0.51 -12.57 13.53
CA GLU A 77 0.72 -13.12 14.09
C GLU A 77 1.83 -13.16 13.05
N THR A 78 3.04 -12.74 13.44
CA THR A 78 4.22 -12.72 12.55
C THR A 78 4.67 -14.11 12.13
N PHE A 79 4.42 -15.13 12.94
CA PHE A 79 4.86 -16.48 12.68
C PHE A 79 3.65 -17.38 12.45
N GLY A 80 3.69 -18.15 11.36
CA GLY A 80 2.64 -19.11 11.01
C GLY A 80 1.37 -18.51 10.40
N CYS A 81 1.39 -17.23 10.01
CA CYS A 81 0.28 -16.54 9.31
C CYS A 81 -1.07 -16.69 10.02
N LYS A 82 -1.03 -16.82 11.36
CA LYS A 82 -2.21 -17.03 12.19
C LYS A 82 -2.88 -15.71 12.53
N ILE A 83 -4.16 -15.81 12.81
CA ILE A 83 -4.98 -14.70 13.25
C ILE A 83 -5.60 -15.06 14.59
N ASN A 84 -5.61 -14.09 15.50
CA ASN A 84 -6.31 -14.21 16.76
C ASN A 84 -7.04 -12.91 17.11
N ALA A 85 -7.86 -12.92 18.15
CA ALA A 85 -8.54 -11.73 18.67
C ALA A 85 -8.30 -11.59 20.18
N THR A 86 -7.03 -11.60 20.60
CA THR A 86 -6.64 -11.53 22.02
C THR A 86 -5.88 -10.25 22.39
N GLY A 87 -5.48 -9.44 21.41
CA GLY A 87 -4.70 -8.22 21.63
C GLY A 87 -5.44 -7.19 22.52
N THR A 88 -4.78 -6.67 23.54
CA THR A 88 -5.38 -5.71 24.48
C THR A 88 -5.16 -4.24 24.12
N SER A 89 -4.27 -3.98 23.17
CA SER A 89 -3.87 -2.63 22.76
C SER A 89 -3.72 -2.57 21.25
N LEU A 90 -3.99 -1.40 20.67
CA LEU A 90 -3.80 -1.16 19.26
C LEU A 90 -2.31 -0.91 18.98
N LYS A 91 -1.60 -1.93 18.50
CA LYS A 91 -0.20 -1.83 18.04
C LYS A 91 -0.13 -2.31 16.59
N ARG A 92 1.08 -2.32 16.01
CA ARG A 92 1.31 -2.69 14.59
C ARG A 92 0.60 -3.97 14.13
N LYS A 93 0.63 -5.03 14.95
CA LYS A 93 -0.02 -6.31 14.61
C LYS A 93 -1.55 -6.27 14.62
N GLN A 94 -2.13 -5.24 15.22
CA GLN A 94 -3.56 -5.00 15.33
C GLN A 94 -4.08 -4.01 14.28
N ILE A 95 -3.18 -3.39 13.51
CA ILE A 95 -3.54 -2.48 12.44
C ILE A 95 -3.72 -3.28 11.16
N TRP A 96 -4.87 -3.05 10.54
CA TRP A 96 -5.28 -3.60 9.25
C TRP A 96 -5.54 -2.46 8.29
N THR A 97 -5.13 -2.63 7.04
CA THR A 97 -5.51 -1.73 5.95
C THR A 97 -6.74 -2.31 5.29
N ILE A 98 -7.84 -1.55 5.28
CA ILE A 98 -9.00 -1.92 4.49
C ILE A 98 -8.90 -1.22 3.16
N ILE A 99 -9.06 -2.01 2.10
CA ILE A 99 -8.96 -1.56 0.71
C ILE A 99 -10.33 -1.81 0.09
N TYR A 100 -11.02 -0.74 -0.29
CA TYR A 100 -12.34 -0.82 -0.91
C TYR A 100 -12.22 -1.05 -2.42
N ASN A 101 -13.01 -1.99 -2.94
CA ASN A 101 -13.18 -2.24 -4.35
C ASN A 101 -14.58 -1.79 -4.78
N CYS A 102 -14.64 -0.63 -5.46
CA CYS A 102 -15.89 -0.04 -5.93
C CYS A 102 -16.59 -0.85 -7.03
N GLN A 103 -15.89 -1.73 -7.76
CA GLN A 103 -16.48 -2.50 -8.85
C GLN A 103 -17.33 -3.66 -8.33
N ASN A 104 -16.88 -4.30 -7.24
CA ASN A 104 -17.50 -5.51 -6.70
C ASN A 104 -18.21 -5.27 -5.36
N ASP A 105 -18.29 -4.01 -4.92
CA ASP A 105 -18.79 -3.59 -3.61
C ASP A 105 -18.27 -4.47 -2.46
N CYS A 106 -16.95 -4.71 -2.47
CA CYS A 106 -16.29 -5.56 -1.49
C CYS A 106 -15.06 -4.86 -0.90
N VAL A 107 -14.59 -5.40 0.22
CA VAL A 107 -13.37 -4.96 0.88
C VAL A 107 -12.35 -6.08 0.98
N TYR A 108 -11.09 -5.69 0.92
CA TYR A 108 -9.95 -6.52 1.26
C TYR A 108 -9.33 -6.02 2.56
N LEU A 109 -8.87 -6.94 3.40
CA LEU A 109 -8.16 -6.62 4.63
C LEU A 109 -6.71 -7.04 4.51
N GLN A 110 -5.80 -6.08 4.57
CA GLN A 110 -4.36 -6.34 4.50
C GLN A 110 -3.73 -6.14 5.89
N SER A 111 -2.90 -7.09 6.30
CA SER A 111 -2.12 -7.00 7.53
C SER A 111 -0.93 -6.06 7.39
N SER A 112 -0.33 -5.66 8.50
CA SER A 112 0.94 -4.90 8.52
C SER A 112 2.15 -5.60 7.89
N LEU A 113 2.02 -6.86 7.45
CA LEU A 113 3.04 -7.63 6.74
C LEU A 113 2.72 -7.79 5.24
N ASN A 114 1.74 -7.04 4.73
CA ASN A 114 1.25 -7.07 3.35
C ASN A 114 0.56 -8.36 2.92
N HIS A 115 0.24 -9.26 3.85
CA HIS A 115 -0.62 -10.42 3.59
C HIS A 115 -2.10 -10.03 3.72
N TYR A 116 -2.93 -10.54 2.83
CA TYR A 116 -4.38 -10.38 2.85
C TYR A 116 -5.04 -11.43 3.75
N LEU A 117 -6.08 -10.98 4.44
CA LEU A 117 -7.04 -11.84 5.12
C LEU A 117 -7.76 -12.67 4.07
N SER A 118 -7.84 -13.98 4.27
CA SER A 118 -8.57 -14.90 3.41
C SER A 118 -9.36 -15.90 4.25
N THR A 119 -10.32 -16.55 3.62
CA THR A 119 -11.04 -17.69 4.20
C THR A 119 -10.67 -18.97 3.47
N ASP A 120 -10.64 -20.11 4.18
CA ASP A 120 -10.62 -21.41 3.51
C ASP A 120 -12.04 -21.92 3.25
N LYS A 121 -12.16 -23.02 2.48
CA LYS A 121 -13.44 -23.70 2.18
C LYS A 121 -14.25 -24.14 3.40
N TYR A 122 -13.68 -24.10 4.61
CA TYR A 122 -14.36 -24.41 5.87
C TYR A 122 -14.73 -23.16 6.66
N GLY A 123 -14.55 -21.96 6.07
CA GLY A 123 -14.80 -20.67 6.72
C GLY A 123 -13.76 -20.29 7.76
N ARG A 124 -12.57 -20.92 7.78
CA ARG A 124 -11.51 -20.53 8.71
C ARG A 124 -10.69 -19.39 8.13
N LEU A 125 -10.43 -18.39 8.97
CA LEU A 125 -9.63 -17.24 8.59
C LEU A 125 -8.13 -17.55 8.56
N LYS A 126 -7.45 -17.04 7.54
CA LYS A 126 -5.99 -17.12 7.35
C LYS A 126 -5.45 -15.77 6.87
N CYS A 127 -4.14 -15.56 7.03
CA CYS A 127 -3.47 -14.32 6.63
C CYS A 127 -2.14 -14.63 5.93
N ASP A 128 -2.19 -15.47 4.89
CA ASP A 128 -1.03 -15.98 4.15
C ASP A 128 -1.00 -15.59 2.67
N SER A 129 -2.09 -15.00 2.15
CA SER A 129 -2.15 -14.61 0.74
C SER A 129 -1.38 -13.32 0.47
N ASN A 130 -0.45 -13.32 -0.49
CA ASN A 130 0.25 -12.12 -0.93
C ASN A 130 -0.50 -11.39 -2.07
N GLU A 131 -1.52 -12.03 -2.62
CA GLU A 131 -2.30 -11.55 -3.75
C GLU A 131 -3.79 -11.55 -3.39
N ILE A 132 -4.55 -10.70 -4.07
CA ILE A 132 -6.00 -10.69 -3.93
C ILE A 132 -6.55 -11.84 -4.77
N ASN A 133 -7.29 -12.73 -4.13
CA ASN A 133 -8.01 -13.85 -4.74
C ASN A 133 -9.44 -13.86 -4.20
N ASP A 134 -10.29 -14.72 -4.79
CA ASP A 134 -11.72 -14.79 -4.45
C ASP A 134 -11.97 -15.03 -2.94
N ASP A 135 -11.06 -15.74 -2.28
CA ASP A 135 -11.10 -16.04 -0.85
C ASP A 135 -10.82 -14.82 0.05
N CYS A 136 -10.31 -13.71 -0.51
CA CYS A 136 -10.05 -12.45 0.20
C CYS A 136 -11.23 -11.47 0.20
N HIS A 137 -12.37 -11.84 -0.39
CA HIS A 137 -13.50 -10.91 -0.55
C HIS A 137 -14.34 -10.88 0.73
N PHE A 138 -14.50 -9.69 1.32
CA PHE A 138 -15.38 -9.48 2.47
C PHE A 138 -16.41 -8.39 2.16
N GLN A 139 -17.58 -8.53 2.78
CA GLN A 139 -18.62 -7.51 2.77
C GLN A 139 -18.68 -6.85 4.15
N LEU A 140 -18.85 -5.53 4.18
CA LEU A 140 -19.11 -4.80 5.42
C LEU A 140 -20.62 -4.76 5.67
N GLU A 141 -21.03 -5.14 6.88
CA GLU A 141 -22.42 -5.08 7.35
C GLU A 141 -22.48 -4.13 8.55
N TYR A 142 -23.56 -3.32 8.63
CA TYR A 142 -23.76 -2.29 9.66
C TYR A 142 -24.95 -2.61 10.55
#